data_AF-A0A2M9PB11-F1
#
_entry.id   AF-A0A2M9PB11-F1
#
_cell.length_a   1.000
_cell.length_b   1.000
_cell.length_c   1.000
_cell.angle_alpha   90.00
_cell.angle_beta   90.00
_cell.angle_gamma   90.00
#
_symmetry.space_group_name_H-M   'P 1'
#
loop_
_entity.id
_entity.type
_entity.pdbx_description
1 polymer ?
#
loop_
_entity_poly.entity_id
_entity_poly.type
_entity_poly.pdbx_seq_one_letter_code
_entity_poly.pdbx_strand_id
1 'polypeptide(L)'
;MPDAVPDLVLAELRSRIARLEQGRAQDRAALPFGIKSIDAVLPSGGLVFGALHEVAGGGDGAVDGAAAALFAAGVASRTKGKVLWCVTRQDLFAPALSQAGLAPARVIYVEAGDEKSMLSCFEEGLRHGGLGAVVAEVARLSMTASR
;
A
#
# COMPACT_ATOMS: atom_id res chain seq x y z
N MET A 1 -34.32 13.99 23.23
CA MET A 1 -33.52 14.10 21.99
C MET A 1 -32.32 15.03 22.23
N PRO A 2 -31.22 14.59 22.86
CA PRO A 2 -30.03 15.44 23.07
C PRO A 2 -28.76 15.02 22.28
N ASP A 3 -28.77 13.94 21.50
CA ASP A 3 -27.53 13.36 20.94
C ASP A 3 -27.08 13.92 19.58
N ALA A 4 -27.84 14.83 18.95
CA ALA A 4 -27.53 15.31 17.59
C ALA A 4 -26.44 16.40 17.51
N VAL A 5 -26.22 17.15 18.59
CA VAL A 5 -25.24 18.26 18.63
C VAL A 5 -23.79 17.76 18.82
N PRO A 6 -23.51 16.76 19.69
CA PRO A 6 -22.18 16.16 19.80
C PRO A 6 -21.66 15.56 18.49
N ASP A 7 -22.55 14.94 17.71
CA ASP A 7 -22.21 14.31 16.43
C ASP A 7 -21.80 15.32 15.35
N LEU A 8 -22.45 16.48 15.30
CA LEU A 8 -22.08 17.55 14.35
C LEU A 8 -20.72 18.15 14.69
N VAL A 9 -20.44 18.39 15.98
CA VAL A 9 -19.14 18.90 16.45
C VAL A 9 -18.03 17.88 16.18
N LEU A 10 -18.30 16.59 16.40
CA LEU A 10 -17.34 15.52 16.12
C LEU A 10 -17.10 15.36 14.61
N ALA A 11 -18.14 15.46 13.78
CA ALA A 11 -18.03 15.40 12.32
C ALA A 11 -17.21 16.59 11.78
N GLU A 12 -17.44 17.79 12.31
CA GLU A 12 -16.66 18.97 11.94
C GLU A 12 -15.20 18.85 12.37
N LEU A 13 -14.94 18.35 13.58
CA LEU A 13 -13.58 18.11 14.06
C LEU A 13 -12.85 17.08 13.20
N ARG A 14 -13.51 15.96 12.84
CA ARG A 14 -12.97 14.96 11.90
C ARG A 14 -12.70 15.56 10.53
N SER A 15 -13.58 16.42 10.01
CA SER A 15 -13.37 17.12 8.74
C SER A 15 -12.16 18.06 8.78
N ARG A 16 -11.96 18.77 9.89
CA ARG A 16 -10.80 19.65 10.10
C ARG A 16 -9.49 18.87 10.22
N ILE A 17 -9.47 17.80 11.01
CA ILE A 17 -8.29 16.91 11.12
C ILE A 17 -7.94 16.31 9.76
N ALA A 18 -8.94 15.79 9.05
CA ALA A 18 -8.75 15.24 7.71
C ALA A 18 -8.12 16.27 6.76
N ARG A 19 -8.57 17.53 6.75
CA ARG A 19 -7.96 18.59 5.92
C ARG A 19 -6.51 18.88 6.32
N LEU A 20 -6.19 18.88 7.60
CA LEU A 20 -4.82 19.11 8.10
C LEU A 20 -3.89 17.96 7.72
N GLU A 21 -4.36 16.71 7.81
CA GLU A 21 -3.62 15.52 7.37
C GLU A 21 -3.49 15.45 5.84
N GLN A 22 -4.48 15.96 5.11
CA GLN A 22 -4.56 15.92 3.65
C GLN A 22 -3.78 17.03 2.92
N GLY A 23 -3.14 17.97 3.64
CA GLY A 23 -2.52 19.17 3.04
C GLY A 23 -1.45 18.93 1.96
N ARG A 24 -0.94 17.70 1.80
CA ARG A 24 -0.09 17.25 0.68
C ARG A 24 -0.69 16.12 -0.17
N ALA A 25 -1.80 15.52 0.27
CA ALA A 25 -2.43 14.37 -0.38
C ALA A 25 -3.47 14.79 -1.43
N GLN A 26 -4.08 15.98 -1.32
CA GLN A 26 -5.12 16.41 -2.28
C GLN A 26 -4.62 16.62 -3.72
N ASP A 27 -3.34 16.96 -3.92
CA ASP A 27 -2.77 17.13 -5.26
C ASP A 27 -2.30 15.80 -5.89
N ARG A 28 -2.31 14.72 -5.12
CA ARG A 28 -1.80 13.43 -5.58
C ARG A 28 -2.93 12.64 -6.21
N ALA A 29 -2.67 12.12 -7.42
CA ALA A 29 -3.58 11.19 -8.06
C ALA A 29 -3.85 9.98 -7.14
N ALA A 30 -5.06 9.44 -7.19
CA ALA A 30 -5.45 8.23 -6.47
C ALA A 30 -5.82 7.12 -7.45
N LEU A 31 -5.51 5.89 -7.07
CA LEU A 31 -5.90 4.67 -7.77
C LEU A 31 -7.19 4.11 -7.13
N PRO A 32 -8.37 4.30 -7.75
CA PRO A 32 -9.62 3.74 -7.23
C PRO A 32 -9.59 2.22 -7.28
N PHE A 33 -10.33 1.51 -6.43
CA PHE A 33 -10.55 0.07 -6.52
C PHE A 33 -11.51 -0.30 -7.65
N GLY A 34 -12.34 0.64 -8.12
CA GLY A 34 -13.39 0.37 -9.10
C GLY A 34 -14.63 -0.28 -8.49
N ILE A 35 -14.68 -0.35 -7.15
CA ILE A 35 -15.78 -0.89 -6.37
C ILE A 35 -16.36 0.27 -5.59
N LYS A 36 -17.55 0.74 -5.99
CA LYS A 36 -18.17 1.96 -5.44
C LYS A 36 -18.24 1.97 -3.91
N SER A 37 -18.53 0.84 -3.28
CA SER A 37 -18.63 0.73 -1.81
C SER A 37 -17.28 0.91 -1.11
N ILE A 38 -16.17 0.56 -1.75
CA ILE A 38 -14.80 0.76 -1.21
C ILE A 38 -14.34 2.19 -1.52
N ASP A 39 -14.51 2.63 -2.76
CA ASP A 39 -14.03 3.94 -3.19
C ASP A 39 -14.74 5.07 -2.42
N ALA A 40 -16.03 4.91 -2.09
CA ALA A 40 -16.79 5.91 -1.36
C ALA A 40 -16.33 6.13 0.09
N VAL A 41 -15.66 5.15 0.72
CA VAL A 41 -15.19 5.27 2.11
C VAL A 41 -13.74 5.75 2.20
N LEU A 42 -12.99 5.74 1.10
CA LEU A 42 -11.61 6.21 1.06
C LEU A 42 -11.57 7.73 0.82
N PRO A 43 -10.82 8.51 1.62
CA PRO A 43 -10.84 9.98 1.54
C PRO A 43 -10.54 10.55 0.14
N SER A 44 -9.68 9.88 -0.63
CA SER A 44 -9.30 10.28 -1.99
C SER A 44 -9.96 9.44 -3.09
N GLY A 45 -10.97 8.63 -2.75
CA GLY A 45 -11.63 7.73 -3.71
C GLY A 45 -10.77 6.55 -4.16
N GLY A 46 -9.70 6.23 -3.42
CA GLY A 46 -8.74 5.19 -3.78
C GLY A 46 -7.41 5.29 -3.02
N LEU A 47 -6.42 4.51 -3.45
CA LEU A 47 -5.07 4.52 -2.92
C LEU A 47 -4.25 5.67 -3.54
N VAL A 48 -3.82 6.63 -2.72
CA VAL A 48 -3.07 7.81 -3.18
C VAL A 48 -1.67 7.41 -3.66
N PHE A 49 -1.24 7.89 -4.83
CA PHE A 49 0.13 7.69 -5.33
C PHE A 49 1.15 8.48 -4.49
N GLY A 50 2.37 7.96 -4.37
CA GLY A 50 3.44 8.61 -3.58
C GLY A 50 3.18 8.61 -2.06
N ALA A 51 2.26 7.78 -1.59
CA ALA A 51 2.03 7.49 -0.18
C ALA A 51 2.40 6.03 0.12
N LEU A 52 2.69 5.74 1.39
CA LEU A 52 2.88 4.38 1.87
C LEU A 52 1.51 3.76 2.18
N HIS A 53 1.30 2.54 1.71
CA HIS A 53 0.10 1.75 2.00
C HIS A 53 0.53 0.45 2.66
N GLU A 54 -0.05 0.15 3.82
CA GLU A 54 0.14 -1.12 4.51
C GLU A 54 -0.98 -2.09 4.12
N VAL A 55 -0.61 -3.32 3.79
CA VAL A 55 -1.55 -4.40 3.49
C VAL A 55 -1.22 -5.56 4.42
N ALA A 56 -2.19 -5.94 5.26
CA ALA A 56 -2.04 -7.05 6.18
C ALA A 56 -3.24 -8.01 6.03
N GLY A 57 -2.96 -9.31 5.94
CA GLY A 57 -3.93 -10.35 6.29
C GLY A 57 -3.98 -10.46 7.82
N GLY A 58 -5.05 -10.97 8.40
CA GLY A 58 -5.39 -10.88 9.84
C GLY A 58 -4.37 -11.41 10.86
N GLY A 59 -3.19 -11.86 10.42
CA GLY A 59 -2.04 -12.24 11.24
C GLY A 59 -1.95 -13.74 11.50
N ASP A 60 -2.80 -14.55 10.89
CA ASP A 60 -2.98 -15.97 11.20
C ASP A 60 -2.22 -16.88 10.20
N GLY A 61 -0.94 -16.55 9.97
CA GLY A 61 0.01 -17.40 9.27
C GLY A 61 0.16 -17.15 7.77
N ALA A 62 0.67 -18.17 7.07
CA ALA A 62 1.18 -18.04 5.70
C ALA A 62 0.09 -17.70 4.66
N VAL A 63 -1.15 -18.12 4.87
CA VAL A 63 -2.27 -17.83 3.97
C VAL A 63 -2.60 -16.33 3.97
N ASP A 64 -2.57 -15.70 5.14
CA ASP A 64 -2.82 -14.28 5.29
C ASP A 64 -1.73 -13.42 4.64
N GLY A 65 -0.47 -13.85 4.78
CA GLY A 65 0.66 -13.24 4.07
C GLY A 65 0.52 -13.35 2.55
N ALA A 66 0.15 -14.53 2.04
CA ALA A 66 -0.09 -14.74 0.63
C ALA A 66 -1.26 -13.88 0.09
N ALA A 67 -2.34 -13.75 0.85
CA ALA A 67 -3.47 -12.89 0.49
C ALA A 67 -3.06 -11.41 0.40
N ALA A 68 -2.27 -10.92 1.38
CA ALA A 68 -1.73 -9.56 1.36
C ALA A 68 -0.80 -9.32 0.17
N ALA A 69 0.10 -10.26 -0.11
CA ALA A 69 0.99 -10.20 -1.28
C ALA A 69 0.20 -10.18 -2.59
N LEU A 70 -0.79 -11.04 -2.76
CA LEU A 70 -1.63 -11.07 -3.97
C LEU A 70 -2.47 -9.79 -4.13
N PHE A 71 -2.97 -9.24 -3.03
CA PHE A 71 -3.66 -7.96 -3.05
C PHE A 71 -2.72 -6.82 -3.49
N ALA A 72 -1.51 -6.75 -2.91
CA ALA A 72 -0.49 -5.78 -3.31
C ALA A 72 -0.08 -5.95 -4.79
N ALA A 73 0.04 -7.18 -5.27
CA ALA A 73 0.31 -7.49 -6.68
C ALA A 73 -0.83 -7.01 -7.59
N GLY A 74 -2.09 -7.24 -7.20
CA GLY A 74 -3.26 -6.75 -7.91
C GLY A 74 -3.30 -5.22 -7.99
N VAL A 75 -2.95 -4.52 -6.91
CA VAL A 75 -2.80 -3.06 -6.90
C VAL A 75 -1.65 -2.62 -7.83
N ALA A 76 -0.47 -3.21 -7.68
CA ALA A 76 0.71 -2.88 -8.47
C ALA A 76 0.52 -3.15 -9.99
N SER A 77 -0.27 -4.16 -10.35
CA SER A 77 -0.60 -4.47 -11.74
C SER A 77 -1.32 -3.31 -12.45
N ARG A 78 -2.05 -2.50 -11.69
CA ARG A 78 -2.86 -1.38 -12.20
C ARG A 78 -2.08 -0.07 -12.30
N THR A 79 -0.83 -0.04 -11.82
CA THR A 79 0.09 1.08 -12.04
C THR A 79 0.78 0.95 -13.40
N LYS A 80 1.60 1.94 -13.77
CA LYS A 80 2.43 1.91 -15.00
C LYS A 80 3.91 1.84 -14.63
N GLY A 81 4.72 1.16 -15.44
CA GLY A 81 6.16 1.06 -15.22
C GLY A 81 6.60 -0.21 -14.47
N LYS A 82 7.87 -0.28 -14.09
CA LYS A 82 8.44 -1.44 -13.38
C LYS A 82 8.01 -1.43 -11.91
N VAL A 83 7.89 -2.61 -11.32
CA VAL A 83 7.58 -2.85 -9.91
C VAL A 83 8.79 -3.48 -9.27
N LEU A 84 9.32 -2.85 -8.23
CA LEU A 84 10.40 -3.44 -7.43
C LEU A 84 9.76 -4.21 -6.28
N TRP A 85 10.13 -5.48 -6.13
CA TRP A 85 9.62 -6.37 -5.09
C TRP A 85 10.77 -6.85 -4.23
N CYS A 86 10.84 -6.32 -3.01
CA CYS A 86 11.89 -6.57 -2.04
C CYS A 86 11.43 -7.65 -1.06
N VAL A 87 12.23 -8.72 -0.95
CA VAL A 87 12.03 -9.86 -0.05
C VAL A 87 13.30 -10.13 0.75
N THR A 88 13.17 -10.78 1.90
CA THR A 88 14.32 -11.28 2.67
C THR A 88 14.85 -12.59 2.11
N ARG A 89 14.00 -13.40 1.46
CA ARG A 89 14.30 -14.73 0.88
C ARG A 89 13.48 -14.94 -0.39
N GLN A 90 13.97 -15.78 -1.31
CA GLN A 90 13.20 -16.18 -2.50
C GLN A 90 12.13 -17.24 -2.18
N ASP A 91 11.04 -16.85 -1.52
CA ASP A 91 9.88 -17.70 -1.27
C ASP A 91 8.61 -17.27 -2.01
N LEU A 92 8.68 -16.18 -2.77
CA LEU A 92 7.57 -15.68 -3.55
C LEU A 92 7.28 -16.56 -4.78
N PHE A 93 6.06 -17.06 -4.87
CA PHE A 93 5.62 -17.83 -6.03
C PHE A 93 5.21 -16.90 -7.18
N ALA A 94 6.18 -16.54 -8.03
CA ALA A 94 5.99 -15.61 -9.15
C ALA A 94 4.77 -15.87 -10.05
N PRO A 95 4.39 -17.12 -10.38
CA PRO A 95 3.17 -17.39 -11.17
C PRO A 95 1.89 -16.83 -10.53
N ALA A 96 1.79 -16.79 -9.20
CA ALA A 96 0.60 -16.25 -8.53
C ALA A 96 0.50 -14.72 -8.67
N LEU A 97 1.63 -14.00 -8.72
CA LEU A 97 1.62 -12.57 -9.04
C LEU A 97 1.07 -12.31 -10.45
N SER A 98 1.47 -13.15 -11.41
CA SER A 98 0.95 -13.09 -12.78
C SER A 98 -0.55 -13.39 -12.82
N GLN A 99 -1.04 -14.33 -12.01
CA GLN A 99 -2.48 -14.60 -11.88
C GLN A 99 -3.24 -13.43 -11.26
N ALA A 100 -2.61 -12.67 -10.34
CA ALA A 100 -3.13 -11.41 -9.83
C ALA A 100 -3.05 -10.24 -10.84
N GLY A 101 -2.52 -10.48 -12.05
CA GLY A 101 -2.44 -9.50 -13.14
C GLY A 101 -1.09 -8.78 -13.26
N LEU A 102 -0.16 -9.00 -12.32
CA LEU A 102 1.16 -8.40 -12.37
C LEU A 102 2.07 -9.18 -13.33
N ALA A 103 2.18 -8.70 -14.57
CA ALA A 103 2.97 -9.35 -15.61
C ALA A 103 4.44 -9.56 -15.17
N PRO A 104 5.03 -10.76 -15.35
CA PRO A 104 6.40 -11.06 -14.91
C PRO A 104 7.45 -10.08 -15.43
N ALA A 105 7.30 -9.62 -16.69
CA ALA A 105 8.19 -8.64 -17.30
C ALA A 105 8.15 -7.26 -16.63
N ARG A 106 7.20 -6.97 -15.75
CA ARG A 106 7.14 -5.73 -14.97
C ARG A 106 7.85 -5.82 -13.62
N VAL A 107 8.17 -7.02 -13.14
CA VAL A 107 8.69 -7.22 -11.77
C VAL A 107 10.20 -7.30 -11.77
N ILE A 108 10.82 -6.59 -10.84
CA ILE A 108 12.24 -6.68 -10.50
C ILE A 108 12.30 -7.22 -9.07
N TYR A 109 12.92 -8.37 -8.88
CA TYR A 109 13.06 -8.98 -7.55
C TYR A 109 14.37 -8.57 -6.90
N VAL A 110 14.31 -8.20 -5.62
CA VAL A 110 15.48 -7.96 -4.78
C VAL A 110 15.38 -8.86 -3.56
N GLU A 111 16.33 -9.78 -3.44
CA GLU A 111 16.54 -10.58 -2.23
C GLU A 111 17.64 -9.94 -1.41
N ALA A 112 17.31 -9.44 -0.22
CA ALA A 112 18.24 -8.68 0.61
C ALA A 112 18.74 -9.42 1.85
N GLY A 113 18.34 -10.68 2.07
CA GLY A 113 18.79 -11.55 3.17
C GLY A 113 18.21 -11.22 4.55
N ASP A 114 18.08 -9.94 4.89
CA ASP A 114 17.55 -9.45 6.15
C ASP A 114 16.61 -8.24 5.98
N GLU A 115 15.71 -8.01 6.95
CA GLU A 115 14.71 -6.95 6.86
C GLU A 115 15.31 -5.54 6.79
N LYS A 116 16.46 -5.29 7.44
CA LYS A 116 17.10 -3.97 7.43
C LYS A 116 17.64 -3.63 6.05
N SER A 117 18.33 -4.59 5.43
CA SER A 117 18.82 -4.48 4.05
C SER A 117 17.66 -4.37 3.07
N MET A 118 16.59 -5.15 3.27
CA MET A 118 15.38 -5.10 2.45
C MET A 118 14.69 -3.73 2.50
N LEU A 119 14.51 -3.17 3.70
CA LEU A 119 13.94 -1.83 3.88
C LEU A 119 14.83 -0.73 3.30
N SER A 120 16.15 -0.91 3.31
CA SER A 120 17.08 0.01 2.65
C SER A 120 16.90 -0.02 1.12
N CYS A 121 16.72 -1.20 0.52
CA CYS A 121 16.39 -1.34 -0.90
C CYS A 121 15.00 -0.75 -1.23
N PHE A 122 14.03 -0.94 -0.34
CA PHE A 122 12.69 -0.37 -0.47
C PHE A 122 12.75 1.17 -0.52
N GLU A 123 13.48 1.79 0.42
CA GLU A 123 13.65 3.25 0.46
C GLU A 123 14.34 3.78 -0.80
N GLU A 124 15.41 3.13 -1.26
CA GLU A 124 16.09 3.53 -2.50
C GLU A 124 15.19 3.40 -3.73
N GLY A 125 14.39 2.33 -3.79
CA GLY A 125 13.38 2.16 -4.83
C GLY A 125 12.36 3.32 -4.86
N LEU A 126 11.90 3.78 -3.68
CA LEU A 126 11.00 4.91 -3.57
C LEU A 126 11.67 6.22 -4.02
N ARG A 127 12.97 6.40 -3.75
CA ARG A 127 13.75 7.60 -4.15
C ARG A 127 14.03 7.66 -5.65
N HIS A 128 14.10 6.53 -6.35
CA HIS A 128 14.42 6.46 -7.78
C HIS A 128 13.44 7.22 -8.70
N GLY A 129 12.16 7.33 -8.33
CA GLY A 129 11.14 8.11 -9.06
C GLY A 129 10.66 7.53 -10.41
N GLY A 130 11.34 6.52 -10.96
CA GLY A 130 10.95 5.85 -12.22
C GLY A 130 10.12 4.57 -12.08
N LEU A 131 9.85 4.11 -10.85
CA LEU A 131 9.09 2.88 -10.59
C LEU A 131 7.60 3.17 -10.47
N GLY A 132 6.78 2.23 -10.94
CA GLY A 132 5.31 2.30 -10.82
C GLY A 132 4.81 1.92 -9.44
N ALA A 133 5.54 1.06 -8.74
CA ALA A 133 5.32 0.68 -7.34
C ALA A 133 6.61 0.06 -6.77
N VAL A 134 6.71 0.08 -5.45
CA VAL A 134 7.73 -0.63 -4.68
C VAL A 134 6.98 -1.42 -3.60
N VAL A 135 7.31 -2.70 -3.43
CA VAL A 135 6.70 -3.59 -2.45
C VAL A 135 7.80 -4.16 -1.57
N ALA A 136 7.56 -4.17 -0.26
CA ALA A 136 8.43 -4.77 0.74
C ALA A 136 7.61 -5.76 1.59
N GLU A 137 8.08 -7.00 1.68
CA GLU A 137 7.47 -8.00 2.56
C GLU A 137 8.15 -7.98 3.92
N VAL A 138 7.43 -7.49 4.94
CA VAL A 138 7.91 -7.43 6.33
C VAL A 138 7.12 -8.40 7.20
N ALA A 139 7.78 -9.09 8.15
CA ALA A 139 7.07 -9.92 9.11
C ALA A 139 6.30 -9.08 10.13
N ARG A 140 6.82 -7.89 10.44
CA ARG A 140 6.18 -6.90 11.31
C ARG A 140 6.59 -5.49 10.90
N LEU A 141 5.61 -4.64 10.62
CA LEU A 141 5.88 -3.24 10.37
C LEU A 141 6.13 -2.49 11.68
N SER A 142 7.34 -1.96 11.86
CA SER A 142 7.66 -1.11 13.00
C SER A 142 7.16 0.33 12.78
N MET A 143 6.97 1.08 13.88
CA MET A 143 6.58 2.50 13.82
C MET A 143 7.57 3.40 13.07
N THR A 144 8.84 2.98 12.98
CA THR A 144 9.88 3.71 12.24
C THR A 144 9.80 3.39 10.75
N ALA A 145 9.53 2.13 10.39
CA ALA A 145 9.44 1.70 9.00
C ALA A 145 8.16 2.18 8.31
N SER A 146 7.12 2.58 9.06
CA SER A 146 5.84 3.04 8.52
C SER A 146 5.77 4.53 8.17
N ARG A 147 6.88 5.28 8.26
CA ARG A 147 6.91 6.75 8.17
C ARG A 147 7.80 7.28 7.06
#